data_AF-A0A966KKW1-F1
#
_entry.id   AF-A0A966KKW1-F1
#
_cell.length_a   1.000
_cell.length_b   1.000
_cell.length_c   1.000
_cell.angle_alpha   90.00
_cell.angle_beta   90.00
_cell.angle_gamma   90.00
#
_symmetry.space_group_name_H-M   'P 1'
#
loop_
_entity.id
_entity.type
_entity.pdbx_description
1 polymer ?
#
loop_
_entity_poly.entity_id
_entity_poly.type
_entity_poly.pdbx_seq_one_letter_code
_entity_poly.pdbx_strand_id
1 'polypeptide(L)'
;MASQRRSGRLTSSARNQGKDTAAATGRSSGVDPNFAAEWNALDKPTRRQIRRLVRIGRQQENAADARMAVGFAAYQRTRPWYRFFWLWIIPLAVAGVIAGFALHPILIGIVLAVCGNAFLVRRGFSKADWLNEPLLDR
;
A
#
# COMPACT_ATOMS: atom_id res chain seq x y z
N MET A 1 -39.17 31.24 -51.79
CA MET A 1 -38.31 30.18 -52.37
C MET A 1 -37.86 29.25 -51.23
N ALA A 2 -38.08 27.94 -51.39
CA ALA A 2 -37.51 26.73 -50.71
C ALA A 2 -37.23 26.77 -49.19
N SER A 3 -37.83 25.97 -48.29
CA SER A 3 -37.99 24.49 -48.17
C SER A 3 -36.69 23.67 -48.04
N GLN A 4 -36.33 23.27 -46.81
CA GLN A 4 -35.82 21.92 -46.41
C GLN A 4 -35.48 21.93 -44.89
N ARG A 5 -36.21 21.29 -43.97
CA ARG A 5 -36.36 19.85 -43.59
C ARG A 5 -35.11 19.12 -43.03
N ARG A 6 -35.38 18.43 -41.90
CA ARG A 6 -34.72 17.29 -41.22
C ARG A 6 -33.61 17.63 -40.20
N SER A 7 -33.80 17.35 -38.90
CA SER A 7 -33.96 16.03 -38.24
C SER A 7 -32.64 15.26 -38.17
N GLY A 8 -32.18 15.01 -36.94
CA GLY A 8 -31.46 13.78 -36.61
C GLY A 8 -30.27 13.93 -35.68
N ARG A 9 -30.31 13.10 -34.63
CA ARG A 9 -29.18 12.41 -33.99
C ARG A 9 -28.52 13.15 -32.81
N LEU A 10 -29.03 12.92 -31.60
CA LEU A 10 -28.68 11.80 -30.69
C LEU A 10 -27.20 11.82 -30.25
N THR A 11 -27.01 12.20 -28.99
CA THR A 11 -26.11 11.56 -28.02
C THR A 11 -24.75 11.10 -28.55
N SER A 12 -23.79 12.01 -28.57
CA SER A 12 -22.35 11.67 -28.56
C SER A 12 -21.66 12.68 -27.64
N SER A 13 -21.38 12.37 -26.39
CA SER A 13 -20.20 11.58 -26.07
C SER A 13 -20.26 11.12 -24.60
N ALA A 14 -21.19 10.22 -24.29
CA ALA A 14 -21.15 9.40 -23.06
C ALA A 14 -20.22 8.17 -23.22
N ARG A 15 -19.38 8.14 -24.27
CA ARG A 15 -18.59 6.98 -24.70
C ARG A 15 -17.14 6.97 -24.14
N ASN A 16 -16.78 7.92 -23.27
CA ASN A 16 -15.41 8.03 -22.75
C ASN A 16 -15.30 7.97 -21.22
N GLN A 17 -16.33 7.50 -20.50
CA GLN A 17 -16.22 7.21 -19.06
C GLN A 17 -16.16 5.70 -18.72
N GLY A 18 -16.29 4.83 -19.73
CA GLY A 18 -16.29 3.38 -19.53
C GLY A 18 -15.00 2.66 -19.93
N LYS A 19 -13.99 3.37 -20.45
CA LYS A 19 -12.75 2.75 -20.96
C LYS A 19 -11.57 2.84 -20.00
N ASP A 20 -11.65 3.71 -18.98
CA ASP A 20 -10.56 3.89 -18.00
C ASP A 20 -10.70 2.99 -16.76
N THR A 21 -11.84 2.32 -16.57
CA THR A 21 -12.04 1.38 -15.45
C THR A 21 -11.72 -0.07 -15.80
N ALA A 22 -11.65 -0.43 -17.09
CA ALA A 22 -11.52 -1.83 -17.53
C ALA A 22 -10.09 -2.28 -17.87
N ALA A 23 -9.10 -1.39 -17.76
CA ALA A 23 -7.70 -1.68 -18.10
C ALA A 23 -6.70 -1.38 -16.96
N ALA A 24 -7.19 -1.18 -15.73
CA ALA A 24 -6.36 -0.97 -14.54
C ALA A 24 -6.19 -2.25 -13.68
N THR A 25 -6.48 -3.43 -14.23
CA THR A 25 -6.10 -4.74 -13.65
C THR A 25 -4.61 -5.02 -13.92
N GLY A 26 -3.79 -4.00 -13.69
CA GLY A 26 -2.35 -4.00 -13.94
C GLY A 26 -1.68 -3.42 -12.71
N ARG A 27 -1.41 -4.29 -11.73
CA ARG A 27 -0.44 -4.10 -10.64
C ARG A 27 -0.39 -2.64 -10.15
N SER A 28 -1.39 -2.24 -9.36
CA SER A 28 -1.53 -0.89 -8.80
C SER A 28 -0.35 -0.53 -7.87
N SER A 29 0.75 -0.14 -8.50
CA SER A 29 1.93 0.47 -7.87
C SER A 29 1.73 1.97 -7.61
N GLY A 30 0.54 2.49 -7.91
CA GLY A 30 0.08 3.84 -7.60
C GLY A 30 -0.82 3.86 -6.36
N VAL A 31 -0.55 4.79 -5.45
CA VAL A 31 -1.48 5.12 -4.37
C VAL A 31 -2.71 5.78 -4.98
N ASP A 32 -3.90 5.24 -4.71
CA ASP A 32 -5.15 5.90 -5.08
C ASP A 32 -5.24 7.26 -4.36
N PRO A 33 -5.42 8.39 -5.08
CA PRO A 33 -5.56 9.71 -4.49
C PRO A 33 -6.72 9.81 -3.47
N ASN A 34 -7.77 9.00 -3.63
CA ASN A 34 -8.93 8.98 -2.73
C ASN A 34 -8.72 8.08 -1.50
N PHE A 35 -7.66 7.24 -1.48
CA PHE A 35 -7.38 6.30 -0.40
C PHE A 35 -7.32 6.97 0.97
N ALA A 36 -6.71 8.16 1.06
CA ALA A 36 -6.56 8.85 2.35
C ALA A 36 -7.91 9.26 2.96
N ALA A 37 -8.88 9.64 2.13
CA ALA A 37 -10.22 10.00 2.58
C ALA A 37 -10.97 8.75 3.06
N GLU A 38 -10.97 7.68 2.25
CA GLU A 38 -11.60 6.41 2.59
C GLU A 38 -10.98 5.79 3.84
N TRP A 39 -9.65 5.75 3.92
CA TRP A 39 -8.92 5.29 5.10
C TRP A 39 -9.30 6.07 6.37
N ASN A 40 -9.49 7.38 6.26
CA ASN A 40 -9.87 8.19 7.41
C ASN A 40 -11.33 8.03 7.83
N ALA A 41 -12.20 7.66 6.89
CA ALA A 41 -13.60 7.35 7.15
C ALA A 41 -13.79 6.02 7.90
N LEU A 42 -12.83 5.09 7.83
CA LEU A 42 -12.87 3.86 8.61
C LEU A 42 -12.84 4.12 10.12
N ASP A 43 -13.56 3.27 10.85
CA ASP A 43 -13.50 3.21 12.30
C ASP A 43 -12.07 2.89 12.79
N LYS A 44 -11.74 3.37 14.00
CA LYS A 44 -10.40 3.16 14.59
C LYS A 44 -10.06 1.68 14.80
N PRO A 45 -10.99 0.82 15.30
CA PRO A 45 -10.73 -0.61 15.45
C PRO A 45 -10.32 -1.29 14.15
N THR A 46 -11.10 -1.14 13.07
CA THR A 46 -10.80 -1.77 11.77
C THR A 46 -9.47 -1.31 11.21
N ARG A 47 -9.15 -0.02 11.28
CA ARG A 47 -7.83 0.50 10.88
C ARG A 47 -6.68 -0.16 11.64
N ARG A 48 -6.84 -0.37 12.95
CA ARG A 48 -5.81 -1.02 13.78
C ARG A 48 -5.63 -2.49 13.41
N GLN A 49 -6.72 -3.18 13.15
CA GLN A 49 -6.70 -4.58 12.69
C GLN A 49 -5.99 -4.71 11.35
N ILE A 50 -6.37 -3.91 10.35
CA ILE A 50 -5.75 -3.91 9.02
C ILE A 50 -4.24 -3.65 9.15
N ARG A 51 -3.83 -2.61 9.89
CA ARG A 51 -2.41 -2.30 10.14
C ARG A 51 -1.64 -3.47 10.74
N ARG A 52 -2.23 -4.16 11.73
CA ARG A 52 -1.60 -5.29 12.40
C ARG A 52 -1.42 -6.46 11.43
N LEU A 53 -2.47 -6.82 10.71
CA LEU A 53 -2.46 -7.95 9.77
C LEU A 53 -1.47 -7.70 8.62
N VAL A 54 -1.43 -6.48 8.08
CA VAL A 54 -0.46 -6.09 7.07
C VAL A 54 0.99 -6.18 7.59
N ARG A 55 1.27 -5.69 8.81
CA ARG A 55 2.62 -5.76 9.40
C ARG A 55 3.08 -7.18 9.67
N ILE A 56 2.17 -8.07 10.06
CA ILE A 56 2.44 -9.49 10.28
C ILE A 56 2.54 -10.24 8.94
N GLY A 57 1.94 -9.72 7.86
CA GLY A 57 1.86 -10.39 6.57
C GLY A 57 0.82 -11.50 6.57
N ARG A 58 -0.37 -11.23 7.12
CA ARG A 58 -1.53 -12.12 7.09
C ARG A 58 -2.61 -11.54 6.17
N GLN A 59 -3.33 -12.42 5.47
CA GLN A 59 -4.48 -12.06 4.64
C GLN A 59 -5.60 -11.42 5.48
N GLN A 60 -6.39 -10.56 4.86
CA GLN A 60 -7.61 -10.00 5.46
C GLN A 60 -8.76 -11.03 5.39
N GLU A 61 -9.85 -10.75 6.08
CA GLU A 61 -11.03 -11.63 6.09
C GLU A 61 -12.03 -11.26 4.99
N ASN A 62 -12.10 -9.96 4.64
CA ASN A 62 -13.08 -9.41 3.70
C ASN A 62 -12.40 -8.73 2.50
N ALA A 63 -13.09 -8.71 1.35
CA ALA A 63 -12.63 -8.01 0.15
C ALA A 63 -12.43 -6.50 0.36
N ALA A 64 -13.30 -5.86 1.15
CA ALA A 64 -13.18 -4.43 1.47
C ALA A 64 -11.92 -4.12 2.29
N ASP A 65 -11.65 -4.93 3.33
CA ASP A 65 -10.45 -4.79 4.16
C ASP A 65 -9.18 -5.14 3.37
N ALA A 66 -9.25 -6.12 2.48
CA ALA A 66 -8.18 -6.48 1.55
C ALA A 66 -7.78 -5.30 0.65
N ARG A 67 -8.75 -4.58 0.07
CA ARG A 67 -8.49 -3.36 -0.72
C ARG A 67 -7.80 -2.29 0.12
N MET A 68 -8.31 -2.05 1.34
CA MET A 68 -7.71 -1.09 2.27
C MET A 68 -6.31 -1.50 2.72
N ALA A 69 -6.04 -2.79 2.88
CA ALA A 69 -4.75 -3.33 3.27
C ALA A 69 -3.69 -3.13 2.17
N VAL A 70 -4.04 -3.40 0.91
CA VAL A 70 -3.18 -3.17 -0.26
C VAL A 70 -2.92 -1.68 -0.42
N GLY A 71 -3.97 -0.85 -0.37
CA GLY A 71 -3.85 0.61 -0.43
C GLY A 71 -2.96 1.17 0.69
N PHE A 72 -3.12 0.67 1.91
CA PHE A 72 -2.29 1.05 3.06
C PHE A 72 -0.82 0.66 2.86
N ALA A 73 -0.56 -0.56 2.38
CA ALA A 73 0.80 -1.04 2.14
C ALA A 73 1.51 -0.26 1.03
N ALA A 74 0.80 0.07 -0.06
CA ALA A 74 1.30 0.94 -1.11
C ALA A 74 1.57 2.36 -0.57
N TYR A 75 0.62 2.92 0.20
CA TYR A 75 0.75 4.24 0.81
C TYR A 75 1.94 4.36 1.78
N GLN A 76 2.23 3.32 2.56
CA GLN A 76 3.42 3.32 3.43
C GLN A 76 4.72 3.28 2.62
N ARG A 77 4.76 2.49 1.53
CA ARG A 77 5.95 2.35 0.67
C ARG A 77 6.32 3.65 -0.06
N THR A 78 5.35 4.50 -0.38
CA THR A 78 5.60 5.76 -1.12
C THR A 78 6.09 6.91 -0.24
N ARG A 79 6.05 6.78 1.10
CA ARG A 79 6.46 7.88 1.98
C ARG A 79 7.97 8.17 1.89
N PRO A 80 8.39 9.44 1.77
CA PRO A 80 9.80 9.81 1.75
C PRO A 80 10.55 9.30 2.98
N TRP A 81 9.94 9.41 4.17
CA TRP A 81 10.52 8.90 5.41
C TRP A 81 10.79 7.39 5.38
N TYR A 82 9.94 6.60 4.72
CA TYR A 82 10.18 5.16 4.58
C TYR A 82 11.45 4.88 3.77
N ARG A 83 11.68 5.66 2.69
CA ARG A 83 12.90 5.57 1.89
C ARG A 83 14.14 5.99 2.69
N PHE A 84 14.07 7.12 3.38
CA PHE A 84 15.17 7.60 4.23
C PHE A 84 15.49 6.61 5.37
N PHE A 85 14.48 6.04 6.01
CA PHE A 85 14.65 5.03 7.04
C PHE A 85 15.48 3.84 6.53
N TRP A 86 15.14 3.31 5.35
CA TRP A 86 15.89 2.19 4.76
C TRP A 86 17.27 2.56 4.24
N LEU A 87 17.48 3.81 3.85
CA LEU A 87 18.80 4.31 3.50
C LEU A 87 19.72 4.37 4.73
N TRP A 88 19.18 4.77 5.88
CA TRP A 88 19.96 4.96 7.11
C TRP A 88 20.03 3.73 8.02
N ILE A 89 19.13 2.75 7.88
CA ILE A 89 19.11 1.60 8.79
C ILE A 89 20.38 0.75 8.69
N ILE A 90 20.93 0.57 7.48
CA ILE A 90 22.15 -0.22 7.27
C ILE A 90 23.37 0.46 7.92
N PRO A 91 23.69 1.75 7.64
CA PRO A 91 24.84 2.39 8.28
C PRO A 91 24.67 2.48 9.80
N LEU A 92 23.46 2.73 10.30
CA LEU A 92 23.19 2.74 11.75
C LEU A 92 23.34 1.35 12.38
N ALA A 93 22.92 0.28 11.70
CA ALA A 93 23.11 -1.08 12.19
C ALA A 93 24.60 -1.44 12.29
N VAL A 94 25.38 -1.10 11.25
CA VAL A 94 26.83 -1.34 11.25
C VAL A 94 27.50 -0.55 12.38
N ALA A 95 27.21 0.74 12.51
CA ALA A 95 27.74 1.58 13.59
C ALA A 95 27.36 1.04 14.98
N GLY A 96 26.10 0.60 15.14
CA GLY A 96 25.61 0.01 16.38
C GLY A 96 26.29 -1.32 16.74
N VAL A 97 26.56 -2.17 15.76
CA VAL A 97 27.30 -3.42 15.98
C VAL A 97 28.75 -3.14 16.38
N ILE A 98 29.43 -2.21 15.70
CA ILE A 98 30.80 -1.78 16.05
C ILE A 98 30.85 -1.25 17.48
N ALA A 99 29.92 -0.35 17.84
CA ALA A 99 29.81 0.17 19.20
C ALA A 99 29.51 -0.94 20.23
N GLY A 100 28.71 -1.94 19.85
CA GLY A 100 28.41 -3.10 20.68
C GLY A 100 29.63 -3.94 21.03
N PHE A 101 30.58 -4.11 20.10
CA PHE A 101 31.85 -4.77 20.39
C PHE A 101 32.71 -3.99 21.40
N ALA A 102 32.61 -2.66 21.42
CA ALA A 102 33.37 -1.82 22.35
C ALA A 102 32.73 -1.68 23.74
N LEU A 103 31.39 -1.77 23.84
CA LEU A 103 30.63 -1.52 25.06
C LEU A 103 30.12 -2.80 25.74
N HIS A 104 29.29 -3.57 25.02
CA HIS A 104 28.67 -4.78 25.56
C HIS A 104 28.02 -5.62 24.45
N PRO A 105 28.20 -6.96 24.45
CA PRO A 105 27.59 -7.84 23.44
C PRO A 105 26.05 -7.82 23.39
N ILE A 106 25.35 -7.42 24.45
CA ILE A 106 23.88 -7.31 24.47
C ILE A 106 23.39 -6.29 23.43
N LEU A 107 24.16 -5.21 23.22
CA LEU A 107 23.81 -4.17 22.25
C LEU A 107 23.76 -4.72 20.82
N ILE A 108 24.64 -5.66 20.49
CA ILE A 108 24.63 -6.35 19.19
C ILE A 108 23.30 -7.08 19.02
N GLY A 109 22.86 -7.83 20.03
CA GLY A 109 21.57 -8.53 20.03
C GLY A 109 20.39 -7.58 19.84
N ILE A 110 20.38 -6.44 20.54
CA ILE A 110 19.32 -5.42 20.42
C ILE A 110 19.29 -4.84 18.99
N VAL A 111 20.45 -4.46 18.44
CA VAL A 111 20.55 -3.90 17.08
C VAL A 111 20.04 -4.90 16.05
N LEU A 112 20.47 -6.16 16.15
CA LEU A 112 20.01 -7.22 15.25
C LEU A 112 18.51 -7.49 15.38
N ALA A 113 17.95 -7.50 16.60
CA ALA A 113 16.52 -7.68 16.82
C ALA A 113 15.68 -6.55 16.20
N VAL A 114 16.12 -5.30 16.36
CA VAL A 114 15.46 -4.13 15.75
C VAL A 114 15.52 -4.21 14.23
N CYS A 115 16.69 -4.53 13.66
CA CYS A 115 16.86 -4.69 12.22
C CYS A 115 15.99 -5.83 11.66
N GLY A 116 15.97 -6.98 12.34
CA GLY A 116 15.14 -8.12 11.99
C GLY A 116 13.65 -7.77 12.00
N ASN A 117 13.17 -7.10 13.05
CA ASN A 117 11.79 -6.65 13.14
C ASN A 117 11.42 -5.67 12.01
N ALA A 118 12.29 -4.70 11.71
CA ALA A 118 12.08 -3.76 10.61
C ALA A 118 12.00 -4.49 9.25
N PHE A 119 12.85 -5.49 9.03
CA PHE A 119 12.83 -6.31 7.83
C PHE A 119 11.55 -7.13 7.69
N LEU A 120 11.09 -7.76 8.77
CA LEU A 120 9.82 -8.50 8.78
C LEU A 120 8.63 -7.60 8.43
N VAL A 121 8.58 -6.38 8.97
CA VAL A 121 7.53 -5.40 8.64
C VAL A 121 7.58 -4.99 7.17
N ARG A 122 8.78 -4.74 6.61
CA ARG A 122 8.94 -4.45 5.17
C ARG A 122 8.50 -5.63 4.31
N ARG A 123 8.82 -6.84 4.72
CA ARG A 123 8.34 -8.05 4.05
C ARG A 123 6.82 -8.13 4.10
N GLY A 124 6.19 -7.85 5.24
CA GLY A 124 4.73 -7.78 5.38
C GLY A 124 4.09 -6.81 4.37
N PHE A 125 4.62 -5.58 4.26
CA PHE A 125 4.13 -4.60 3.28
C PHE A 125 4.30 -5.06 1.83
N SER A 126 5.44 -5.66 1.49
CA SER A 126 5.68 -6.17 0.13
C SER A 126 4.80 -7.36 -0.20
N LYS A 127 4.36 -8.09 0.83
CA LYS A 127 3.51 -9.27 0.69
C LYS A 127 2.02 -8.98 0.66
N ALA A 128 1.59 -7.78 1.04
CA ALA A 128 0.17 -7.44 1.17
C ALA A 128 -0.60 -7.64 -0.15
N ASP A 129 0.04 -7.38 -1.29
CA ASP A 129 -0.59 -7.43 -2.62
C ASP A 129 -0.97 -8.88 -2.98
N TRP A 130 0.00 -9.82 -2.96
CA TRP A 130 -0.25 -11.23 -3.31
C TRP A 130 -1.06 -11.99 -2.25
N LEU A 131 -0.96 -11.59 -0.96
CA LEU A 131 -1.72 -12.26 0.10
C LEU A 131 -3.22 -11.98 0.03
N ASN A 132 -3.60 -10.85 -0.55
CA ASN A 132 -5.00 -10.43 -0.63
C ASN A 132 -5.59 -10.58 -2.03
N GLU A 133 -4.77 -10.91 -3.04
CA GLU A 133 -5.20 -11.21 -4.43
C GLU A 133 -6.41 -12.17 -4.48
N PRO A 134 -6.46 -13.30 -3.73
CA PRO A 134 -7.60 -14.22 -3.78
C PRO A 134 -8.93 -13.63 -3.28
N LEU A 135 -8.90 -12.52 -2.54
CA LEU A 135 -10.07 -11.82 -2.01
C LEU A 135 -10.47 -10.64 -2.90
N LEU A 136 -9.59 -10.21 -3.79
CA LEU A 136 -9.82 -9.10 -4.72
C LEU A 136 -10.40 -9.58 -6.05
N ASP A 137 -10.10 -10.82 -6.43
CA ASP A 137 -10.57 -11.46 -7.66
C ASP A 137 -11.95 -12.15 -7.54
N ARG A 138 -12.58 -12.07 -6.36
CA ARG A 138 -13.92 -12.60 -6.07
C ARG A 138 -14.96 -11.47 -6.08
#